data_AF-A0BLG0-F1
#
_entry.id   AF-A0BLG0-F1
#
_cell.length_a   1.000
_cell.length_b   1.000
_cell.length_c   1.000
_cell.angle_alpha   90.00
_cell.angle_beta   90.00
_cell.angle_gamma   90.00
#
_symmetry.space_group_name_H-M   'P 1'
#
loop_
_entity.id
_entity.type
_entity.pdbx_description
1 polymer ?
#
loop_
_entity_poly.entity_id
_entity_poly.type
_entity_poly.pdbx_seq_one_letter_code
_entity_poly.pdbx_strand_id
1 'polypeptide(L)'
;MDKMNLAQNNGQIQNQNQLQSIIVCHNGLQSTYFIGNNHFPQIDQTTIPPGDSDTRITSRDVSQKYFPHMEGMILKKSPHQIQGWQQRWAVCSDNRLVYYLPNNQNTPFGIIDFNIMTYSLQRIIDQHGNLIEFVLVPSGSRKNFIFKAKTTLETQKWFNTVFECWKSSEGAKKILQSLNKYPKFWRTDRITYEYFSQVGEVGDILLFRGRGINCQIQRGLTGSEYDHAAILLRFQSGSLYMLEATGYFGVGLCSWKDMIENRWFELYEKIMIRRLDIDRDHQFIRTVQEFVNENMGNKYQLQPTQVLQNNRSVQQINNSTNRQQRTFFCSELIVALYKKLGIFDQKNSIGPYWPGYLSSLNRGFNILKGKLHAEQLIDFSEI
;
A
#
# COMPACT_ATOMS: atom_id res chain seq x y z
N MET A 1 -14.27 54.26 16.71
CA MET A 1 -13.77 53.71 15.43
C MET A 1 -13.64 52.21 15.63
N ASP A 2 -14.74 51.47 15.65
CA ASP A 2 -15.64 51.10 14.54
C ASP A 2 -15.24 49.79 13.86
N LYS A 3 -16.25 48.90 13.84
CA LYS A 3 -16.53 47.76 12.95
C LYS A 3 -15.92 46.41 13.37
N MET A 4 -16.71 45.53 13.99
CA MET A 4 -17.78 44.67 13.43
C MET A 4 -17.23 43.38 12.79
N ASN A 5 -17.47 42.24 13.43
CA ASN A 5 -18.47 41.30 12.94
C ASN A 5 -18.82 40.25 14.00
N LEU A 6 -20.08 40.32 14.47
CA LEU A 6 -20.81 39.24 15.10
C LEU A 6 -21.15 38.20 14.03
N ALA A 7 -20.89 36.93 14.34
CA ALA A 7 -21.62 35.82 13.74
C ALA A 7 -22.39 35.12 14.87
N GLN A 8 -23.65 35.50 15.03
CA GLN A 8 -24.66 34.71 15.74
C GLN A 8 -25.02 33.52 14.86
N ASN A 9 -24.93 32.31 15.39
CA ASN A 9 -25.44 31.11 14.74
C ASN A 9 -26.65 30.61 15.56
N ASN A 10 -27.83 31.12 15.22
CA ASN A 10 -29.12 30.57 15.64
C ASN A 10 -29.72 29.88 14.41
N GLY A 11 -29.66 28.55 14.38
CA GLY A 11 -30.17 27.73 13.29
C GLY A 11 -30.64 26.37 13.81
N GLN A 12 -31.95 26.29 14.03
CA GLN A 12 -32.84 25.13 14.16
C GLN A 12 -32.23 23.71 14.13
N ILE A 13 -32.48 22.98 15.22
CA ILE A 13 -32.37 21.51 15.29
C ILE A 13 -33.44 20.93 14.36
N GLN A 14 -33.02 20.49 13.16
CA GLN A 14 -33.75 19.51 12.37
C GLN A 14 -33.08 18.14 12.57
N ASN A 15 -33.88 17.16 12.98
CA ASN A 15 -33.52 15.75 13.04
C ASN A 15 -33.10 15.25 11.65
N GLN A 16 -31.79 15.10 11.40
CA GLN A 16 -31.27 14.17 10.38
C GLN A 16 -29.92 13.59 10.82
N ASN A 17 -29.80 12.27 10.64
CA ASN A 17 -28.58 11.48 10.76
C ASN A 17 -27.50 11.94 9.75
N GLN A 18 -26.88 13.09 9.98
CA GLN A 18 -25.73 13.52 9.20
C GLN A 18 -24.45 13.27 10.00
N LEU A 19 -23.53 12.48 9.44
CA LEU A 19 -22.15 12.44 9.91
C LEU A 19 -21.62 13.88 9.93
N GLN A 20 -21.22 14.38 11.11
CA GLN A 20 -20.59 15.69 11.15
C GLN A 20 -19.21 15.56 10.54
N SER A 21 -19.01 16.19 9.38
CA SER A 21 -17.69 16.36 8.81
C SER A 21 -17.04 17.57 9.48
N ILE A 22 -15.87 17.37 10.07
CA ILE A 22 -15.02 18.47 10.54
C ILE A 22 -13.85 18.58 9.57
N ILE A 23 -13.72 19.74 8.92
CA ILE A 23 -12.53 20.08 8.14
C ILE A 23 -11.50 20.64 9.12
N VAL A 24 -10.32 20.05 9.17
CA VAL A 24 -9.30 20.41 10.14
C VAL A 24 -8.02 20.82 9.46
N CYS A 25 -7.50 21.98 9.84
CA CYS A 25 -6.13 22.40 9.57
C CYS A 25 -5.13 21.88 10.63
N HIS A 26 -4.23 20.94 10.33
CA HIS A 26 -3.11 20.55 11.21
C HIS A 26 -1.77 20.92 10.56
N ASN A 27 -0.92 21.75 11.18
CA ASN A 27 0.31 22.28 10.55
C ASN A 27 0.08 22.97 9.19
N GLY A 28 -1.09 23.59 8.99
CA GLY A 28 -1.51 24.21 7.72
C GLY A 28 -2.32 23.28 6.80
N LEU A 29 -2.69 22.09 7.24
CA LEU A 29 -3.20 21.00 6.40
C LEU A 29 -4.66 20.74 6.67
N GLN A 30 -5.54 20.99 5.70
CA GLN A 30 -6.95 20.61 5.85
C GLN A 30 -7.10 19.08 5.92
N SER A 31 -8.16 18.55 6.51
CA SER A 31 -8.44 17.12 6.62
C SER A 31 -9.90 16.96 7.01
N THR A 32 -10.70 16.28 6.19
CA THR A 32 -12.11 16.07 6.51
C THR A 32 -12.24 14.80 7.33
N TYR A 33 -12.56 14.97 8.62
CA TYR A 33 -12.84 13.87 9.52
C TYR A 33 -14.35 13.74 9.69
N PHE A 34 -14.87 12.53 9.49
CA PHE A 34 -16.25 12.23 9.84
C PHE A 34 -16.31 11.79 11.31
N ILE A 35 -16.91 12.62 12.15
CA ILE A 35 -17.09 12.38 13.58
C ILE A 35 -18.60 12.38 13.82
N GLY A 36 -19.19 11.26 14.25
CA GLY A 36 -20.63 11.19 14.41
C GLY A 36 -21.14 9.91 15.04
N ASN A 37 -22.30 10.01 15.70
CA ASN A 37 -22.94 8.92 16.43
C ASN A 37 -23.44 7.80 15.50
N ASN A 38 -22.86 6.60 15.68
CA ASN A 38 -23.42 5.24 15.54
C ASN A 38 -24.19 4.80 14.27
N HIS A 39 -24.30 5.57 13.19
CA HIS A 39 -24.81 5.04 11.91
C HIS A 39 -23.87 5.38 10.76
N PHE A 40 -22.91 4.48 10.54
CA PHE A 40 -22.06 4.50 9.36
C PHE A 40 -22.77 3.85 8.17
N PRO A 41 -22.49 4.32 6.93
CA PRO A 41 -22.79 3.51 5.75
C PRO A 41 -22.15 2.12 5.91
N GLN A 42 -22.85 1.08 5.49
CA GLN A 42 -22.34 -0.28 5.68
C GLN A 42 -21.04 -0.49 4.90
N ILE A 43 -20.07 -1.12 5.55
CA ILE A 43 -18.85 -1.59 4.88
C ILE A 43 -19.29 -2.63 3.85
N ASP A 44 -18.61 -2.66 2.70
CA ASP A 44 -18.96 -3.52 1.59
C ASP A 44 -19.06 -4.99 2.01
N GLN A 45 -20.25 -5.58 1.87
CA GLN A 45 -20.52 -7.00 2.14
C GLN A 45 -20.49 -7.85 0.85
N THR A 46 -20.24 -7.22 -0.32
CA THR A 46 -20.31 -7.86 -1.63
C THR A 46 -18.93 -8.31 -2.12
N THR A 47 -18.30 -9.23 -1.39
CA THR A 47 -17.23 -10.09 -1.92
C THR A 47 -17.74 -11.43 -2.42
N ILE A 48 -19.05 -11.67 -2.41
CA ILE A 48 -19.67 -12.70 -3.24
C ILE A 48 -20.15 -11.99 -4.52
N PRO A 49 -19.44 -12.09 -5.66
CA PRO A 49 -20.08 -11.81 -6.94
C PRO A 49 -21.34 -12.68 -6.96
N PRO A 50 -22.51 -12.17 -7.42
CA PRO A 50 -23.71 -12.98 -7.49
C PRO A 50 -23.32 -14.30 -8.13
N GLY A 51 -23.59 -15.40 -7.43
CA GLY A 51 -23.41 -16.72 -8.01
C GLY A 51 -24.07 -16.68 -9.37
N ASP A 52 -23.26 -16.80 -10.42
CA ASP A 52 -23.70 -17.38 -11.66
C ASP A 52 -24.26 -18.74 -11.23
N SER A 53 -25.59 -18.77 -11.10
CA SER A 53 -26.34 -20.00 -11.02
C SER A 53 -25.97 -20.80 -12.25
N ASP A 54 -25.15 -21.83 -12.04
CA ASP A 54 -25.12 -23.08 -12.77
C ASP A 54 -25.68 -22.99 -14.20
N THR A 55 -25.04 -22.17 -15.03
CA THR A 55 -25.01 -22.46 -16.46
C THR A 55 -23.90 -23.47 -16.61
N ARG A 56 -24.29 -24.72 -16.74
CA ARG A 56 -23.53 -25.68 -17.55
C ARG A 56 -23.22 -24.98 -18.86
N ILE A 57 -22.03 -24.40 -18.94
CA ILE A 57 -21.42 -23.98 -20.19
C ILE A 57 -21.25 -25.28 -20.97
N THR A 58 -22.24 -25.58 -21.80
CA THR A 58 -22.01 -26.30 -23.04
C THR A 58 -20.86 -25.59 -23.72
N SER A 59 -19.70 -26.25 -23.74
CA SER A 59 -18.54 -26.03 -24.60
C SER A 59 -18.74 -24.90 -25.62
N ARG A 60 -18.45 -23.68 -25.20
CA ARG A 60 -18.09 -22.59 -26.11
C ARG A 60 -16.66 -22.25 -25.76
N ASP A 61 -15.79 -22.31 -26.75
CA ASP A 61 -14.36 -22.02 -26.68
C ASP A 61 -14.07 -20.74 -25.86
N VAL A 62 -13.85 -20.91 -24.56
CA VAL A 62 -13.14 -19.91 -23.76
C VAL A 62 -11.68 -20.14 -24.11
N SER A 63 -11.19 -19.43 -25.12
CA SER A 63 -9.76 -19.34 -25.36
C SER A 63 -9.11 -18.88 -24.05
N GLN A 64 -8.38 -19.77 -23.37
CA GLN A 64 -7.60 -19.42 -22.19
C GLN A 64 -6.75 -18.20 -22.56
N LYS A 65 -7.02 -17.07 -21.91
CA LYS A 65 -6.27 -15.84 -22.16
C LYS A 65 -4.84 -16.10 -21.68
N TYR A 66 -3.96 -16.44 -22.61
CA TYR A 66 -2.58 -16.76 -22.33
C TYR A 66 -1.88 -15.48 -21.87
N PHE A 67 -1.57 -15.41 -20.57
CA PHE A 67 -0.70 -14.36 -20.05
C PHE A 67 0.75 -14.82 -20.20
N PRO A 68 1.63 -14.00 -20.81
CA PRO A 68 3.03 -14.37 -20.93
C PRO A 68 3.62 -14.56 -19.55
N HIS A 69 4.19 -15.74 -19.30
CA HIS A 69 4.84 -16.07 -18.03
C HIS A 69 6.17 -16.79 -18.30
N MET A 70 7.24 -16.31 -17.68
CA MET A 70 8.53 -16.98 -17.69
C MET A 70 9.31 -16.64 -16.43
N GLU A 71 9.85 -17.66 -15.77
CA GLU A 71 10.75 -17.50 -14.64
C GLU A 71 12.02 -18.34 -14.83
N GLY A 72 13.09 -17.91 -14.18
CA GLY A 72 14.36 -18.64 -14.23
C GLY A 72 15.58 -17.75 -14.07
N MET A 73 16.74 -18.37 -14.22
CA MET A 73 18.02 -17.66 -14.14
C MET A 73 18.32 -16.90 -15.43
N ILE A 74 18.65 -15.61 -15.29
CA ILE A 74 19.10 -14.74 -16.38
C ILE A 74 20.37 -13.99 -15.95
N LEU A 75 21.22 -13.65 -16.92
CA LEU A 75 22.37 -12.78 -16.70
C LEU A 75 21.93 -11.32 -16.95
N LYS A 76 22.22 -10.46 -15.98
CA LYS A 76 22.00 -9.03 -16.07
C LYS A 76 23.34 -8.29 -16.02
N LYS A 77 23.56 -7.36 -16.95
CA LYS A 77 24.76 -6.53 -16.94
C LYS A 77 24.74 -5.55 -15.75
N SER A 78 25.81 -5.51 -14.98
CA SER A 78 26.00 -4.54 -13.91
C SER A 78 26.28 -3.15 -14.48
N PRO A 79 25.79 -2.06 -13.85
CA PRO A 79 26.22 -0.71 -14.21
C PRO A 79 27.70 -0.45 -13.90
N HIS A 80 28.31 -1.19 -12.95
CA HIS A 80 29.72 -1.05 -12.63
C HIS A 80 30.54 -1.89 -13.61
N GLN A 81 31.41 -1.24 -14.38
CA GLN A 81 32.19 -1.87 -15.46
C GLN A 81 32.98 -3.10 -14.98
N ILE A 82 33.45 -3.09 -13.73
CA ILE A 82 34.26 -4.17 -13.13
C ILE A 82 33.42 -5.41 -12.79
N GLN A 83 32.13 -5.26 -12.50
CA GLN A 83 31.29 -6.38 -12.06
C GLN A 83 30.74 -7.23 -13.22
N GLY A 84 30.79 -6.74 -14.46
CA GLY A 84 30.37 -7.49 -15.64
C GLY A 84 28.93 -8.05 -15.55
N TRP A 85 28.78 -9.33 -15.91
CA TRP A 85 27.51 -10.04 -15.89
C TRP A 85 27.22 -10.67 -14.54
N GLN A 86 25.99 -10.52 -14.08
CA GLN A 86 25.56 -10.97 -12.77
C GLN A 86 24.32 -11.86 -12.91
N GLN A 87 24.36 -13.04 -12.31
CA GLN A 87 23.23 -13.96 -12.28
C GLN A 87 22.09 -13.40 -11.43
N ARG A 88 20.87 -13.46 -11.94
CA ARG A 88 19.65 -13.08 -11.23
C ARG A 88 18.58 -14.13 -11.48
N TRP A 89 17.84 -14.48 -10.44
CA TRP A 89 16.54 -15.13 -10.64
C TRP A 89 15.57 -14.05 -11.12
N ALA A 90 14.89 -14.28 -12.23
CA ALA A 90 13.93 -13.33 -12.79
C ALA A 90 12.58 -13.98 -13.00
N VAL A 91 11.52 -13.18 -12.89
CA VAL A 91 10.14 -13.56 -13.16
C VAL A 91 9.57 -12.47 -14.07
N CYS A 92 9.03 -12.89 -15.22
CA CYS A 92 8.30 -12.03 -16.13
C CYS A 92 6.84 -12.51 -16.17
N SER A 93 5.95 -11.70 -15.65
CA SER A 93 4.50 -11.92 -15.64
C SER A 93 3.79 -10.58 -15.40
N ASP A 94 2.49 -10.52 -15.70
CA ASP A 94 1.63 -9.38 -15.32
C ASP A 94 2.15 -8.01 -15.80
N ASN A 95 2.72 -7.97 -17.01
CA ASN A 95 3.39 -6.80 -17.58
C ASN A 95 4.56 -6.27 -16.74
N ARG A 96 5.25 -7.16 -16.02
CA ARG A 96 6.41 -6.83 -15.18
C ARG A 96 7.56 -7.79 -15.48
N LEU A 97 8.78 -7.30 -15.31
CA LEU A 97 9.99 -8.09 -15.20
C LEU A 97 10.66 -7.77 -13.87
N VAL A 98 10.56 -8.72 -12.94
CA VAL A 98 11.12 -8.61 -11.58
C VAL A 98 12.34 -9.51 -11.50
N TYR A 99 13.42 -9.02 -10.88
CA TYR A 99 14.63 -9.79 -10.69
C TYR A 99 15.19 -9.69 -9.27
N TYR A 100 15.77 -10.79 -8.82
CA TYR A 100 16.17 -11.06 -7.45
C TYR A 100 17.64 -11.45 -7.36
N LEU A 101 18.21 -11.36 -6.17
CA LEU A 101 19.49 -12.01 -5.93
C LEU A 101 19.28 -13.53 -5.96
N PRO A 102 20.22 -14.33 -6.50
CA PRO A 102 20.05 -15.79 -6.61
C PRO A 102 19.68 -16.46 -5.28
N ASN A 103 20.24 -15.97 -4.17
CA ASN A 103 20.06 -16.52 -2.83
C ASN A 103 18.95 -15.82 -2.01
N ASN A 104 18.22 -14.87 -2.59
CA ASN A 104 17.11 -14.18 -1.92
C ASN A 104 16.03 -13.78 -2.93
N GLN A 105 15.01 -14.65 -3.06
CA GLN A 105 13.86 -14.44 -3.93
C GLN A 105 12.68 -13.75 -3.23
N ASN A 106 12.81 -13.46 -1.93
CA ASN A 106 11.73 -12.83 -1.14
C ASN A 106 11.73 -11.30 -1.28
N THR A 107 12.85 -10.71 -1.71
CA THR A 107 12.98 -9.26 -1.85
C THR A 107 13.46 -8.92 -3.26
N PRO A 108 12.62 -8.26 -4.08
CA PRO A 108 13.02 -7.82 -5.41
C PRO A 108 14.30 -6.98 -5.35
N PHE A 109 15.29 -7.36 -6.17
CA PHE A 109 16.49 -6.54 -6.35
C PHE A 109 16.25 -5.44 -7.38
N GLY A 110 15.37 -5.69 -8.35
CA GLY A 110 14.78 -4.64 -9.16
C GLY A 110 13.51 -5.08 -9.87
N ILE A 111 12.69 -4.09 -10.21
CA ILE A 111 11.35 -4.20 -10.76
C ILE A 111 11.30 -3.30 -11.99
N ILE A 112 10.95 -3.90 -13.11
CA ILE A 112 10.68 -3.21 -14.37
C ILE A 112 9.21 -3.42 -14.64
N ASP A 113 8.40 -2.41 -14.34
CA ASP A 113 6.95 -2.46 -14.50
C ASP A 113 6.56 -1.66 -15.73
N PHE A 114 6.00 -2.36 -16.72
CA PHE A 114 5.66 -1.77 -18.01
C PHE A 114 4.32 -1.00 -17.97
N ASN A 115 3.55 -1.07 -16.88
CA ASN A 115 2.30 -0.32 -16.74
C ASN A 115 2.51 1.10 -16.19
N ILE A 116 3.66 1.38 -15.59
CA ILE A 116 3.94 2.67 -14.92
C ILE A 116 5.13 3.43 -15.53
N MET A 117 5.81 2.85 -16.51
CA MET A 117 6.93 3.46 -17.23
C MET A 117 6.99 2.91 -18.65
N THR A 118 7.22 3.79 -19.62
CA THR A 118 7.46 3.40 -21.01
C THR A 118 8.90 2.93 -21.18
N TYR A 119 9.07 1.82 -21.89
CA TYR A 119 10.39 1.30 -22.26
C TYR A 119 10.49 1.12 -23.77
N SER A 120 11.67 1.37 -24.31
CA SER A 120 12.08 0.88 -25.62
C SER A 120 12.78 -0.47 -25.44
N LEU A 121 12.39 -1.45 -26.26
CA LEU A 121 12.99 -2.78 -26.32
C LEU A 121 13.94 -2.84 -27.52
N GLN A 122 15.21 -3.17 -27.27
CA GLN A 122 16.23 -3.29 -28.32
C GLN A 122 16.81 -4.70 -28.33
N ARG A 123 17.09 -5.20 -29.53
CA ARG A 123 17.72 -6.51 -29.78
C ARG A 123 19.19 -6.28 -30.12
N ILE A 124 20.08 -7.05 -29.51
CA ILE A 124 21.49 -7.11 -29.88
C ILE A 124 21.74 -8.46 -30.53
N ILE A 125 22.13 -8.43 -31.80
CA ILE A 125 22.23 -9.61 -32.66
C ILE A 125 23.70 -9.83 -33.03
N ASP A 126 24.13 -11.11 -33.10
CA ASP A 126 25.46 -11.47 -33.59
C ASP A 126 25.57 -11.43 -35.13
N GLN A 127 26.77 -11.70 -35.66
CA GLN A 127 27.02 -11.77 -37.11
C GLN A 127 26.21 -12.86 -37.84
N HIS A 128 25.64 -13.82 -37.10
CA HIS A 128 24.85 -14.93 -37.65
C HIS A 128 23.35 -14.69 -37.53
N GLY A 129 22.91 -13.52 -37.04
CA GLY A 129 21.49 -13.22 -36.89
C GLY A 129 20.87 -13.72 -35.57
N ASN A 130 21.66 -14.26 -34.64
CA ASN A 130 21.14 -14.75 -33.36
C ASN A 130 21.02 -13.62 -32.33
N LEU A 131 19.91 -13.59 -31.58
CA LEU A 131 19.75 -12.69 -30.45
C LEU A 131 20.67 -13.11 -29.30
N ILE A 132 21.68 -12.29 -29.02
CA ILE A 132 22.65 -12.55 -27.94
C ILE A 132 22.32 -11.77 -26.66
N GLU A 133 21.71 -10.60 -26.78
CA GLU A 133 21.31 -9.75 -25.65
C GLU A 133 20.06 -8.96 -26.00
N PHE A 134 19.31 -8.52 -24.98
CA PHE A 134 18.26 -7.52 -25.16
C PHE A 134 18.39 -6.40 -24.13
N VAL A 135 17.95 -5.20 -24.54
CA VAL A 135 18.06 -3.98 -23.74
C VAL A 135 16.70 -3.37 -23.52
N LEU A 136 16.40 -3.03 -22.27
CA LEU A 136 15.26 -2.22 -21.86
C LEU A 136 15.77 -0.82 -21.53
N VAL A 137 15.27 0.17 -22.27
CA VAL A 137 15.61 1.59 -22.11
C VAL A 137 14.37 2.33 -21.65
N PRO A 138 14.28 2.77 -20.38
CA PRO A 138 13.18 3.58 -19.90
C PRO A 138 13.19 4.91 -20.63
N SER A 139 12.04 5.33 -21.12
CA SER A 139 11.86 6.63 -21.77
C SER A 139 12.30 7.74 -20.81
N GLY A 140 13.11 8.70 -21.25
CA GLY A 140 13.61 9.81 -20.43
C GLY A 140 14.67 9.45 -19.38
N SER A 141 15.16 8.20 -19.35
CA SER A 141 16.24 7.78 -18.45
C SER A 141 17.55 7.51 -19.19
N ARG A 142 18.69 7.80 -18.55
CA ARG A 142 20.02 7.34 -19.01
C ARG A 142 20.32 5.90 -18.62
N LYS A 143 19.45 5.26 -17.84
CA LYS A 143 19.66 3.92 -17.30
C LYS A 143 19.25 2.86 -18.31
N ASN A 144 20.16 2.00 -18.71
CA ASN A 144 19.83 0.81 -19.51
C ASN A 144 19.82 -0.46 -18.64
N PHE A 145 18.89 -1.36 -18.94
CA PHE A 145 18.87 -2.72 -18.39
C PHE A 145 19.18 -3.72 -19.50
N ILE A 146 20.33 -4.37 -19.42
CA ILE A 146 20.82 -5.29 -20.44
C ILE A 146 20.79 -6.70 -19.87
N PHE A 147 20.20 -7.63 -20.61
CA PHE A 147 19.97 -9.01 -20.20
C PHE A 147 20.37 -10.00 -21.28
N LYS A 148 20.76 -11.21 -20.85
CA LYS A 148 20.93 -12.39 -21.71
C LYS A 148 20.77 -13.67 -20.91
N ALA A 149 20.45 -14.77 -21.56
CA ALA A 149 20.46 -16.11 -20.96
C ALA A 149 21.79 -16.83 -21.24
N LYS A 150 21.88 -18.12 -20.88
CA LYS A 150 23.09 -18.93 -21.13
C LYS A 150 23.26 -19.25 -22.61
N THR A 151 22.14 -19.37 -23.35
CA THR A 151 22.13 -19.67 -24.78
C THR A 151 21.34 -18.61 -25.55
N THR A 152 21.63 -18.46 -26.84
CA THR A 152 20.88 -17.55 -27.73
C THR A 152 19.40 -17.94 -27.84
N LEU A 153 19.10 -19.24 -27.83
CA LEU A 153 17.72 -19.76 -27.82
C LEU A 153 16.96 -19.34 -26.56
N GLU A 154 17.57 -19.49 -25.38
CA GLU A 154 16.96 -19.02 -24.13
C GLU A 154 16.82 -17.49 -24.10
N THR A 155 17.80 -16.75 -24.63
CA THR A 155 17.72 -15.28 -24.74
C THR A 155 16.54 -14.87 -25.61
N GLN A 156 16.29 -15.58 -26.72
CA GLN A 156 15.14 -15.34 -27.59
C GLN A 156 13.82 -15.65 -26.88
N LYS A 157 13.73 -16.73 -26.10
CA LYS A 157 12.54 -17.04 -25.29
C LYS A 157 12.23 -15.95 -24.26
N TRP A 158 13.27 -15.48 -23.54
CA TRP A 158 13.14 -14.38 -22.60
C TRP A 158 12.70 -13.09 -23.29
N PHE A 159 13.35 -12.72 -24.39
CA PHE A 159 12.99 -11.52 -25.14
C PHE A 159 11.53 -11.56 -25.62
N ASN A 160 11.09 -12.68 -26.20
CA ASN A 160 9.71 -12.82 -26.67
C ASN A 160 8.70 -12.67 -25.51
N THR A 161 8.97 -13.29 -24.37
CA THR A 161 8.08 -13.18 -23.19
C THR A 161 8.02 -11.75 -22.66
N VAL A 162 9.17 -11.09 -22.54
CA VAL A 162 9.26 -9.68 -22.13
C VAL A 162 8.58 -8.77 -23.15
N PHE A 163 8.74 -9.05 -24.44
CA PHE A 163 8.12 -8.29 -25.52
C PHE A 163 6.59 -8.40 -25.47
N GLU A 164 6.03 -9.59 -25.26
CA GLU A 164 4.58 -9.74 -25.13
C GLU A 164 4.05 -9.02 -23.87
N CYS A 165 4.71 -9.17 -22.72
CA CYS A 165 4.37 -8.43 -21.49
C CYS A 165 4.43 -6.91 -21.67
N TRP A 166 5.44 -6.41 -22.38
CA TRP A 166 5.56 -4.99 -22.71
C TRP A 166 4.44 -4.56 -23.66
N LYS A 167 4.21 -5.30 -24.74
CA LYS A 167 3.21 -4.97 -25.76
C LYS A 167 1.78 -4.89 -25.19
N SER A 168 1.46 -5.70 -24.18
CA SER A 168 0.16 -5.67 -23.50
C SER A 168 0.02 -4.57 -22.44
N SER A 169 1.08 -3.82 -22.13
CA SER A 169 1.11 -2.86 -21.02
C SER A 169 0.58 -1.47 -21.37
N GLU A 170 0.31 -0.66 -20.35
CA GLU A 170 -0.04 0.76 -20.55
C GLU A 170 1.13 1.57 -21.12
N GLY A 171 2.36 1.29 -20.70
CA GLY A 171 3.56 1.96 -21.21
C GLY A 171 3.89 1.69 -22.68
N ALA A 172 3.28 0.69 -23.31
CA ALA A 172 3.32 0.49 -24.77
C ALA A 172 2.22 1.27 -25.51
N LYS A 173 1.10 1.56 -24.85
CA LYS A 173 -0.04 2.30 -25.43
C LYS A 173 0.11 3.81 -25.28
N LYS A 174 0.80 4.26 -24.23
CA LYS A 174 0.98 5.67 -23.85
C LYS A 174 2.44 5.93 -23.49
N ILE A 175 2.87 7.19 -23.57
CA ILE A 175 4.18 7.62 -23.09
C ILE A 175 4.08 7.96 -21.59
N LEU A 176 4.65 7.10 -20.76
CA LEU A 176 4.75 7.24 -19.30
C LEU A 176 6.21 7.52 -18.92
N GLN A 177 6.46 8.69 -18.34
CA GLN A 177 7.82 9.17 -17.98
C GLN A 177 7.93 9.67 -16.55
N SER A 178 6.85 9.57 -15.78
CA SER A 178 6.68 10.17 -14.46
C SER A 178 7.73 9.67 -13.45
N LEU A 179 8.27 8.46 -13.65
CA LEU A 179 9.28 7.87 -12.79
C LEU A 179 10.72 8.38 -13.00
N ASN A 180 11.03 9.10 -14.08
CA ASN A 180 12.41 9.53 -14.37
C ASN A 180 12.99 10.48 -13.33
N LYS A 181 12.12 11.22 -12.63
CA LYS A 181 12.53 12.12 -11.55
C LYS A 181 13.06 11.38 -10.32
N TYR A 182 12.80 10.08 -10.21
CA TYR A 182 13.23 9.28 -9.06
C TYR A 182 14.52 8.50 -9.38
N PRO A 183 15.62 8.79 -8.67
CA PRO A 183 16.83 7.99 -8.82
C PRO A 183 16.55 6.55 -8.38
N LYS A 184 17.09 5.58 -9.14
CA LYS A 184 16.92 4.15 -8.84
C LYS A 184 15.44 3.71 -8.75
N PHE A 185 14.53 4.32 -9.52
CA PHE A 185 13.09 4.01 -9.50
C PHE A 185 12.76 2.51 -9.57
N TRP A 186 13.57 1.72 -10.26
CA TRP A 186 13.44 0.26 -10.38
C TRP A 186 13.72 -0.51 -9.09
N ARG A 187 14.16 0.13 -8.00
CA ARG A 187 14.48 -0.53 -6.72
C ARG A 187 13.28 -0.59 -5.77
N THR A 188 12.21 0.12 -6.09
CA THR A 188 11.04 0.24 -5.24
C THR A 188 9.83 -0.19 -6.05
N ASP A 189 9.08 -1.16 -5.52
CA ASP A 189 7.80 -1.53 -6.10
C ASP A 189 6.83 -0.35 -6.00
N ARG A 190 6.01 -0.12 -7.03
CA ARG A 190 5.17 1.07 -7.15
C ARG A 190 3.80 0.72 -7.66
N ILE A 191 2.83 1.51 -7.24
CA ILE A 191 1.46 1.48 -7.71
C ILE A 191 1.00 2.92 -7.95
N THR A 192 0.42 3.23 -9.10
CA THR A 192 -0.18 4.54 -9.36
C THR A 192 -1.34 4.79 -8.40
N TYR A 193 -1.55 6.03 -7.95
CA TYR A 193 -2.64 6.34 -7.01
C TYR A 193 -4.03 6.00 -7.58
N GLU A 194 -4.25 6.07 -8.89
CA GLU A 194 -5.51 5.70 -9.54
C GLU A 194 -5.77 4.21 -9.43
N TYR A 195 -4.80 3.39 -9.84
CA TYR A 195 -4.91 1.94 -9.71
C TYR A 195 -5.04 1.52 -8.24
N PHE A 196 -4.29 2.14 -7.33
CA PHE A 196 -4.45 1.95 -5.89
C PHE A 196 -5.88 2.24 -5.42
N SER A 197 -6.48 3.34 -5.87
CA SER A 197 -7.85 3.73 -5.51
C SER A 197 -8.89 2.69 -5.96
N GLN A 198 -8.60 1.95 -7.04
CA GLN A 198 -9.44 0.87 -7.55
C GLN A 198 -9.24 -0.44 -6.80
N VAL A 199 -8.00 -0.80 -6.47
CA VAL A 199 -7.67 -2.15 -5.93
C VAL A 199 -7.43 -2.22 -4.43
N GLY A 200 -7.34 -1.09 -3.72
CA GLY A 200 -7.16 -1.11 -2.26
C GLY A 200 -8.37 -1.73 -1.58
N GLU A 201 -8.17 -2.62 -0.61
CA GLU A 201 -9.27 -3.36 0.01
C GLU A 201 -9.33 -3.17 1.53
N VAL A 202 -10.47 -3.54 2.13
CA VAL A 202 -10.66 -3.51 3.57
C VAL A 202 -9.56 -4.33 4.24
N GLY A 203 -8.86 -3.74 5.20
CA GLY A 203 -7.84 -4.43 5.97
C GLY A 203 -6.42 -4.25 5.45
N ASP A 204 -6.21 -3.70 4.25
CA ASP A 204 -4.86 -3.35 3.79
C ASP A 204 -4.23 -2.26 4.66
N ILE A 205 -2.90 -2.26 4.77
CA ILE A 205 -2.16 -1.32 5.63
C ILE A 205 -1.51 -0.23 4.79
N LEU A 206 -1.72 1.02 5.18
CA LEU A 206 -0.92 2.15 4.73
C LEU A 206 0.16 2.49 5.76
N LEU A 207 1.38 2.69 5.28
CA LEU A 207 2.53 3.14 6.07
C LEU A 207 3.03 4.48 5.53
N PHE A 208 3.17 5.44 6.42
CA PHE A 208 3.48 6.82 6.06
C PHE A 208 4.84 7.22 6.60
N ARG A 209 5.54 8.02 5.81
CA ARG A 209 6.73 8.73 6.23
C ARG A 209 6.50 10.23 6.07
N GLY A 210 6.23 10.95 7.15
CA GLY A 210 5.96 12.38 7.13
C GLY A 210 7.23 13.23 6.93
N ARG A 211 7.06 14.43 6.37
CA ARG A 211 8.16 15.40 6.17
C ARG A 211 8.48 16.25 7.40
N GLY A 212 7.53 16.40 8.32
CA GLY A 212 7.64 17.30 9.48
C GLY A 212 8.77 16.93 10.45
N ILE A 213 9.26 17.92 11.20
CA ILE A 213 10.33 17.74 12.20
C ILE A 213 9.92 16.70 13.26
N ASN A 214 8.66 16.74 13.72
CA ASN A 214 8.14 15.77 14.70
C ASN A 214 8.19 14.33 14.16
N CYS A 215 7.93 14.12 12.86
CA CYS A 215 8.05 12.82 12.21
C CYS A 215 9.50 12.34 12.21
N GLN A 216 10.47 13.24 11.94
CA GLN A 216 11.90 12.90 11.99
C GLN A 216 12.33 12.46 13.39
N ILE A 217 11.89 13.20 14.42
CA ILE A 217 12.18 12.86 15.83
C ILE A 217 11.58 11.50 16.18
N GLN A 218 10.32 11.26 15.83
CA GLN A 218 9.66 9.97 16.11
C GLN A 218 10.41 8.81 15.44
N ARG A 219 10.85 8.97 14.19
CA ARG A 219 11.66 7.95 13.50
C ARG A 219 13.02 7.73 14.15
N GLY A 220 13.67 8.80 14.60
CA GLY A 220 14.93 8.72 15.35
C GLY A 220 14.80 7.93 16.65
N LEU A 221 13.71 8.16 17.40
CA LEU A 221 13.45 7.47 18.67
C LEU A 221 13.02 6.01 18.48
N THR A 222 12.24 5.72 17.44
CA THR A 222 11.69 4.38 17.20
C THR A 222 12.59 3.49 16.36
N GLY A 223 13.61 4.05 15.71
CA GLY A 223 14.41 3.35 14.69
C GLY A 223 13.60 2.91 13.47
N SER A 224 12.37 3.41 13.33
CA SER A 224 11.42 3.04 12.28
C SER A 224 11.57 3.94 11.05
N GLU A 225 11.41 3.37 9.86
CA GLU A 225 11.33 4.16 8.62
C GLU A 225 10.01 4.96 8.51
N TYR A 226 8.97 4.48 9.20
CA TYR A 226 7.61 5.00 9.19
C TYR A 226 7.28 5.66 10.54
N ASP A 227 6.56 6.78 10.49
CA ASP A 227 6.08 7.54 11.66
C ASP A 227 4.57 7.47 11.83
N HIS A 228 3.84 7.00 10.82
CA HIS A 228 2.40 6.86 10.90
C HIS A 228 1.89 5.65 10.11
N ALA A 229 0.71 5.15 10.47
CA ALA A 229 0.07 4.02 9.81
C ALA A 229 -1.45 4.19 9.83
N ALA A 230 -2.11 3.65 8.80
CA ALA A 230 -3.57 3.57 8.72
C ALA A 230 -3.98 2.22 8.16
N ILE A 231 -5.25 1.86 8.33
CA ILE A 231 -5.84 0.68 7.69
C ILE A 231 -6.93 1.13 6.73
N LEU A 232 -7.00 0.49 5.56
CA LEU A 232 -7.99 0.81 4.56
C LEU A 232 -9.36 0.23 4.90
N LEU A 233 -10.38 1.02 4.60
CA LEU A 233 -11.78 0.63 4.57
C LEU A 233 -12.35 0.96 3.18
N ARG A 234 -13.23 0.10 2.68
CA ARG A 234 -14.01 0.33 1.45
C ARG A 234 -15.49 0.17 1.77
N PHE A 235 -16.26 1.20 1.46
CA PHE A 235 -17.71 1.20 1.63
C PHE A 235 -18.40 0.65 0.40
N GLN A 236 -19.68 0.26 0.53
CA GLN A 236 -20.50 -0.26 -0.58
C GLN A 236 -20.56 0.68 -1.80
N SER A 237 -20.35 1.98 -1.61
CA SER A 237 -20.24 2.95 -2.72
C SER A 237 -18.97 2.78 -3.55
N GLY A 238 -18.06 1.88 -3.17
CA GLY A 238 -16.70 1.79 -3.70
C GLY A 238 -15.75 2.86 -3.15
N SER A 239 -16.20 3.74 -2.24
CA SER A 239 -15.36 4.80 -1.68
C SER A 239 -14.32 4.25 -0.70
N LEU A 240 -13.07 4.70 -0.85
CA LEU A 240 -11.94 4.30 -0.02
C LEU A 240 -11.68 5.31 1.11
N TYR A 241 -11.49 4.80 2.31
CA TYR A 241 -11.19 5.58 3.51
C TYR A 241 -10.02 4.97 4.28
N MET A 242 -9.32 5.82 5.02
CA MET A 242 -8.26 5.44 5.93
C MET A 242 -8.80 5.55 7.35
N LEU A 243 -8.83 4.43 8.08
CA LEU A 243 -9.04 4.44 9.52
C LEU A 243 -7.67 4.62 10.18
N GLU A 244 -7.52 5.72 10.90
CA GLU A 244 -6.27 6.11 11.53
C GLU A 244 -6.52 6.72 12.90
N ALA A 245 -5.49 6.71 13.75
CA ALA A 245 -5.50 7.44 15.01
C ALA A 245 -4.49 8.58 14.91
N THR A 246 -4.94 9.83 15.13
CA THR A 246 -4.08 11.04 15.05
C THR A 246 -4.05 11.79 16.36
N GLY A 247 -2.93 12.46 16.65
CA GLY A 247 -2.69 13.13 17.94
C GLY A 247 -3.79 14.07 18.41
N TYR A 248 -4.43 14.78 17.49
CA TYR A 248 -5.41 15.80 17.83
C TYR A 248 -6.85 15.24 17.94
N PHE A 249 -7.24 14.28 17.09
CA PHE A 249 -8.63 13.80 17.01
C PHE A 249 -8.85 12.41 17.58
N GLY A 250 -7.78 11.69 17.87
CA GLY A 250 -7.92 10.27 18.13
C GLY A 250 -8.24 9.50 16.86
N VAL A 251 -9.03 8.45 17.01
CA VAL A 251 -9.42 7.54 15.93
C VAL A 251 -10.47 8.22 15.03
N GLY A 252 -10.18 8.30 13.74
CA GLY A 252 -11.04 8.94 12.74
C GLY A 252 -10.95 8.26 11.37
N LEU A 253 -11.85 8.67 10.48
CA LEU A 253 -11.80 8.32 9.05
C LEU A 253 -11.34 9.50 8.22
N CYS A 254 -10.39 9.25 7.33
CA CYS A 254 -9.95 10.19 6.31
C CYS A 254 -10.31 9.64 4.93
N SER A 255 -11.03 10.43 4.13
CA SER A 255 -11.42 10.09 2.76
C SER A 255 -10.18 10.06 1.86
N TRP A 256 -9.98 8.97 1.12
CA TRP A 256 -8.91 8.93 0.11
C TRP A 256 -9.16 9.93 -1.02
N LYS A 257 -10.43 10.19 -1.35
CA LYS A 257 -10.78 11.22 -2.33
C LYS A 257 -10.27 12.59 -1.88
N ASP A 258 -10.53 12.95 -0.63
CA ASP A 258 -10.14 14.24 -0.06
C ASP A 258 -8.61 14.33 0.05
N MET A 259 -7.94 13.21 0.37
CA MET A 259 -6.48 13.06 0.37
C MET A 259 -5.85 13.48 -0.97
N ILE A 260 -6.50 13.13 -2.09
CA ILE A 260 -6.09 13.51 -3.44
C ILE A 260 -6.49 14.96 -3.76
N GLU A 261 -7.77 15.30 -3.61
CA GLU A 261 -8.32 16.60 -4.03
C GLU A 261 -7.64 17.78 -3.30
N ASN A 262 -7.29 17.59 -2.03
CA ASN A 262 -6.63 18.61 -1.23
C ASN A 262 -5.10 18.47 -1.18
N ARG A 263 -4.52 17.58 -2.01
CA ARG A 263 -3.08 17.33 -2.12
C ARG A 263 -2.37 17.02 -0.80
N TRP A 264 -3.05 16.38 0.15
CA TRP A 264 -2.44 16.02 1.44
C TRP A 264 -1.28 15.03 1.29
N PHE A 265 -1.13 14.38 0.13
CA PHE A 265 -0.05 13.41 -0.09
C PHE A 265 1.32 14.11 -0.11
N GLU A 266 1.36 15.41 -0.39
CA GLU A 266 2.59 16.22 -0.40
C GLU A 266 3.24 16.38 0.98
N LEU A 267 2.50 16.06 2.03
CA LEU A 267 2.93 16.12 3.43
C LEU A 267 3.82 14.96 3.82
N TYR A 268 3.81 13.94 2.99
CA TYR A 268 4.56 12.73 3.16
C TYR A 268 5.72 12.69 2.17
N GLU A 269 6.85 12.18 2.63
CA GLU A 269 7.96 11.82 1.77
C GLU A 269 7.59 10.58 0.95
N LYS A 270 6.89 9.62 1.57
CA LYS A 270 6.34 8.44 0.92
C LYS A 270 5.13 7.87 1.66
N ILE A 271 4.25 7.22 0.91
CA ILE A 271 3.11 6.44 1.40
C ILE A 271 3.21 5.05 0.78
N MET A 272 3.27 4.01 1.59
CA MET A 272 3.41 2.63 1.15
C MET A 272 2.14 1.86 1.46
N ILE A 273 1.70 0.99 0.56
CA ILE A 273 0.63 0.03 0.79
C ILE A 273 1.23 -1.36 1.05
N ARG A 274 0.66 -2.08 2.02
CA ARG A 274 0.82 -3.53 2.19
C ARG A 274 -0.55 -4.17 2.07
N ARG A 275 -0.77 -4.87 0.96
CA ARG A 275 -2.03 -5.57 0.70
C ARG A 275 -2.14 -6.81 1.58
N LEU A 276 -3.34 -7.04 2.11
CA LEU A 276 -3.70 -8.24 2.84
C LEU A 276 -4.45 -9.18 1.89
N ASP A 277 -3.86 -10.33 1.61
CA ASP A 277 -4.50 -11.43 0.91
C ASP A 277 -5.18 -12.34 1.92
N ILE A 278 -6.50 -12.23 2.02
CA ILE A 278 -7.35 -12.99 2.92
C ILE A 278 -8.77 -13.08 2.35
N ASP A 279 -9.49 -14.13 2.71
CA ASP A 279 -10.93 -14.17 2.49
C ASP A 279 -11.63 -13.14 3.38
N ARG A 280 -12.39 -12.23 2.75
CA ARG A 280 -13.12 -11.14 3.40
C ARG A 280 -14.59 -11.49 3.47
N ASP A 281 -14.88 -12.60 4.14
CA ASP A 281 -16.24 -13.09 4.34
C ASP A 281 -17.12 -12.10 5.15
N HIS A 282 -18.40 -12.41 5.28
CA HIS A 282 -19.33 -11.59 6.06
C HIS A 282 -18.88 -11.39 7.52
N GLN A 283 -18.23 -12.39 8.13
CA GLN A 283 -17.76 -12.29 9.51
C GLN A 283 -16.58 -11.33 9.64
N PHE A 284 -15.66 -11.35 8.68
CA PHE A 284 -14.55 -10.40 8.57
C PHE A 284 -15.10 -8.96 8.51
N ILE A 285 -15.99 -8.69 7.56
CA ILE A 285 -16.55 -7.35 7.34
C ILE A 285 -17.35 -6.87 8.56
N ARG A 286 -18.18 -7.74 9.13
CA ARG A 286 -18.92 -7.45 10.37
C ARG A 286 -17.97 -7.11 11.52
N THR A 287 -16.91 -7.88 11.70
CA THR A 287 -15.92 -7.65 12.76
C THR A 287 -15.20 -6.31 12.58
N VAL A 288 -14.85 -5.94 11.33
CA VAL A 288 -14.27 -4.63 11.01
C VAL A 288 -15.27 -3.52 11.34
N GLN A 289 -16.53 -3.65 10.92
CA GLN A 289 -17.56 -2.65 11.18
C GLN A 289 -17.80 -2.44 12.69
N GLU A 290 -17.94 -3.53 13.45
CA GLU A 290 -18.06 -3.49 14.91
C GLU A 290 -16.84 -2.81 15.53
N PHE A 291 -15.63 -3.12 15.07
CA PHE A 291 -14.41 -2.48 15.56
C PHE A 291 -14.37 -0.98 15.25
N VAL A 292 -14.73 -0.56 14.04
CA VAL A 292 -14.78 0.86 13.65
C VAL A 292 -15.77 1.61 14.55
N ASN A 293 -16.98 1.07 14.73
CA ASN A 293 -18.01 1.66 15.58
C ASN A 293 -17.58 1.77 17.05
N GLU A 294 -16.91 0.74 17.58
CA GLU A 294 -16.42 0.72 18.97
C GLU A 294 -15.27 1.71 19.22
N ASN A 295 -14.48 2.03 18.19
CA ASN A 295 -13.24 2.77 18.36
C ASN A 295 -13.26 4.19 17.80
N MET A 296 -14.27 4.58 17.03
CA MET A 296 -14.38 5.94 16.50
C MET A 296 -14.37 7.00 17.61
N GLY A 297 -13.59 8.06 17.42
CA GLY A 297 -13.48 9.17 18.39
C GLY A 297 -12.70 8.84 19.67
N ASN A 298 -12.21 7.61 19.84
CA ASN A 298 -11.31 7.27 20.94
C ASN A 298 -10.02 8.08 20.84
N LYS A 299 -9.57 8.67 21.94
CA LYS A 299 -8.44 9.62 21.95
C LYS A 299 -7.11 8.96 21.54
N TYR A 300 -6.22 9.75 20.99
CA TYR A 300 -4.84 9.32 20.73
C TYR A 300 -3.98 9.38 21.98
N GLN A 301 -2.97 8.53 22.08
CA GLN A 301 -1.94 8.65 23.12
C GLN A 301 -0.58 8.92 22.47
N LEU A 302 -0.01 10.10 22.73
CA LEU A 302 1.45 10.29 22.74
C LEU A 302 1.81 10.62 24.18
N GLN A 303 2.35 9.65 24.92
CA GLN A 303 2.99 9.93 26.21
C GLN A 303 4.47 9.51 26.10
N PRO A 304 5.35 10.38 25.56
CA PRO A 304 6.80 10.13 25.53
C PRO A 304 7.41 9.89 26.92
N THR A 305 6.76 10.36 27.99
CA THR A 305 7.23 10.25 29.38
C THR A 305 6.97 8.88 30.03
N GLN A 306 6.12 8.03 29.43
CA GLN A 306 5.93 6.65 29.89
C GLN A 306 6.97 5.68 29.31
N VAL A 307 7.76 6.13 28.33
CA VAL A 307 8.82 5.33 27.68
C VAL A 307 10.06 5.15 28.59
N LEU A 308 10.17 5.90 29.69
CA LEU A 308 11.24 5.78 30.68
C LEU A 308 10.82 5.06 31.99
N GLN A 309 9.57 4.60 32.10
CA GLN A 309 9.09 3.87 33.27
C GLN A 309 8.51 2.50 32.89
N ASN A 310 9.37 1.49 33.04
CA ASN A 310 9.07 0.14 33.51
C ASN A 310 7.82 -0.58 32.97
N ASN A 311 8.09 -1.68 32.24
CA ASN A 311 7.54 -3.02 32.49
C ASN A 311 6.17 -3.08 33.20
N ARG A 312 5.11 -2.63 32.54
CA ARG A 312 3.74 -2.99 32.94
C ARG A 312 3.05 -3.72 31.80
N SER A 313 2.65 -4.94 32.17
CA SER A 313 2.08 -5.98 31.36
C SER A 313 0.78 -5.54 30.67
N VAL A 314 0.61 -6.03 29.45
CA VAL A 314 -0.61 -5.98 28.62
C VAL A 314 -1.83 -6.68 29.28
N GLN A 315 -1.68 -7.22 30.50
CA GLN A 315 -2.76 -7.85 31.26
C GLN A 315 -3.86 -6.88 31.72
N GLN A 316 -3.66 -5.55 31.65
CA GLN A 316 -4.76 -4.58 31.91
C GLN A 316 -5.64 -4.28 30.68
N ILE A 317 -5.33 -4.79 29.49
CA ILE A 317 -6.15 -4.56 28.28
C ILE A 317 -7.45 -5.38 28.31
N ASN A 318 -7.48 -6.51 29.04
CA ASN A 318 -8.63 -7.42 29.02
C ASN A 318 -9.59 -7.29 30.21
N ASN A 319 -9.25 -6.55 31.28
CA ASN A 319 -10.03 -6.55 32.53
C ASN A 319 -10.65 -5.20 32.94
N SER A 320 -10.69 -4.20 32.05
CA SER A 320 -11.42 -2.96 32.31
C SER A 320 -12.88 -3.06 31.85
N THR A 321 -13.73 -3.55 32.75
CA THR A 321 -15.21 -3.47 32.69
C THR A 321 -15.76 -2.05 32.82
N ASN A 322 -14.98 -1.02 32.47
CA ASN A 322 -15.45 0.36 32.42
C ASN A 322 -15.19 0.93 31.03
N ARG A 323 -16.25 1.42 30.37
CA ARG A 323 -16.29 2.17 29.09
C ARG A 323 -15.52 3.52 29.16
N GLN A 324 -14.43 3.60 29.91
CA GLN A 324 -13.60 4.79 29.99
C GLN A 324 -12.64 4.80 28.80
N GLN A 325 -12.93 5.70 27.85
CA GLN A 325 -12.14 6.15 26.69
C GLN A 325 -10.84 5.36 26.44
N ARG A 326 -10.91 4.34 25.58
CA ARG A 326 -9.71 3.63 25.10
C ARG A 326 -8.82 4.62 24.35
N THR A 327 -7.50 4.46 24.44
CA THR A 327 -6.52 5.26 23.70
C THR A 327 -5.72 4.38 22.74
N PHE A 328 -5.38 4.88 21.55
CA PHE A 328 -4.61 4.13 20.56
C PHE A 328 -3.43 4.93 20.00
N PHE A 329 -2.29 4.28 19.80
CA PHE A 329 -1.32 4.66 18.77
C PHE A 329 -1.81 4.18 17.39
N CYS A 330 -1.38 4.83 16.31
CA CYS A 330 -1.87 4.56 14.95
C CYS A 330 -1.63 3.10 14.53
N SER A 331 -0.47 2.53 14.83
CA SER A 331 -0.15 1.13 14.59
C SER A 331 -0.79 0.16 15.59
N GLU A 332 -1.07 0.59 16.82
CA GLU A 332 -1.79 -0.24 17.79
C GLU A 332 -3.25 -0.44 17.40
N LEU A 333 -3.88 0.57 16.80
CA LEU A 333 -5.23 0.45 16.25
C LEU A 333 -5.30 -0.69 15.22
N ILE A 334 -4.31 -0.77 14.32
CA ILE A 334 -4.21 -1.81 13.29
C ILE A 334 -3.99 -3.18 13.94
N VAL A 335 -3.05 -3.28 14.88
CA VAL A 335 -2.78 -4.54 15.58
C VAL A 335 -4.00 -5.01 16.39
N ALA A 336 -4.73 -4.10 17.02
CA ALA A 336 -5.94 -4.42 17.77
C ALA A 336 -7.04 -5.00 16.85
N LEU A 337 -7.25 -4.39 15.68
CA LEU A 337 -8.18 -4.93 14.68
C LEU A 337 -7.71 -6.30 14.16
N TYR A 338 -6.43 -6.44 13.79
CA TYR A 338 -5.88 -7.71 13.32
C TYR A 338 -5.97 -8.83 14.37
N LYS A 339 -5.82 -8.51 15.66
CA LYS A 339 -6.07 -9.45 16.76
C LYS A 339 -7.55 -9.83 16.87
N LYS A 340 -8.47 -8.88 16.70
CA LYS A 340 -9.92 -9.14 16.72
C LYS A 340 -10.35 -10.04 15.56
N LEU A 341 -9.72 -9.87 14.39
CA LEU A 341 -9.90 -10.71 13.20
C LEU A 341 -9.19 -12.07 13.29
N GLY A 342 -8.37 -12.31 14.33
CA GLY A 342 -7.55 -13.51 14.44
C GLY A 342 -6.46 -13.62 13.37
N ILE A 343 -6.11 -12.51 12.72
CA ILE A 343 -5.01 -12.39 11.75
C ILE A 343 -3.68 -12.31 12.48
N PHE A 344 -3.64 -11.74 13.68
CA PHE A 344 -2.43 -11.58 14.47
C PHE A 344 -2.56 -12.25 15.82
N ASP A 345 -1.48 -12.82 16.33
CA ASP A 345 -1.50 -13.58 17.57
C ASP A 345 -1.85 -12.70 18.79
N GLN A 346 -2.78 -13.21 19.60
CA GLN A 346 -3.21 -12.57 20.83
C GLN A 346 -2.18 -12.75 21.97
N LYS A 347 -1.34 -13.80 21.92
CA LYS A 347 -0.46 -14.18 23.03
C LYS A 347 0.93 -13.53 23.01
N ASN A 348 1.40 -13.07 21.84
CA ASN A 348 2.78 -12.62 21.64
C ASN A 348 3.01 -11.10 21.79
N SER A 349 2.12 -10.34 22.45
CA SER A 349 2.30 -8.88 22.55
C SER A 349 3.04 -8.45 23.82
N ILE A 350 4.36 -8.45 23.77
CA ILE A 350 5.21 -7.80 24.77
C ILE A 350 5.83 -6.56 24.11
N GLY A 351 5.15 -5.41 24.22
CA GLY A 351 5.71 -4.10 23.85
C GLY A 351 4.79 -3.20 23.02
N PRO A 352 5.06 -1.88 22.97
CA PRO A 352 4.31 -0.94 22.15
C PRO A 352 4.54 -1.22 20.65
N TYR A 353 3.47 -1.15 19.87
CA TYR A 353 3.54 -1.36 18.42
C TYR A 353 3.80 -0.04 17.72
N TRP A 354 5.01 0.13 17.17
CA TRP A 354 5.34 1.28 16.31
C TRP A 354 4.97 1.01 14.84
N PRO A 355 4.80 2.05 14.00
CA PRO A 355 4.49 1.86 12.57
C PRO A 355 5.48 0.96 11.84
N GLY A 356 6.78 1.02 12.17
CA GLY A 356 7.79 0.14 11.60
C GLY A 356 7.62 -1.34 11.96
N TYR A 357 6.85 -1.67 12.99
CA TYR A 357 6.49 -3.05 13.30
C TYR A 357 5.60 -3.66 12.22
N LEU A 358 4.81 -2.84 11.53
CA LEU A 358 3.97 -3.23 10.40
C LEU A 358 4.74 -3.23 9.06
N SER A 359 6.05 -3.00 9.06
CA SER A 359 6.86 -3.04 7.84
C SER A 359 7.14 -4.48 7.39
N SER A 360 7.26 -4.68 6.08
CA SER A 360 7.76 -5.89 5.44
C SER A 360 9.19 -6.26 5.85
N LEU A 361 9.98 -5.30 6.34
CA LEU A 361 11.31 -5.54 6.88
C LEU A 361 11.27 -6.15 8.29
N ASN A 362 10.15 -6.00 9.00
CA ASN A 362 9.99 -6.57 10.33
C ASN A 362 9.52 -8.03 10.24
N ARG A 363 10.45 -8.95 10.54
CA ARG A 363 10.16 -10.40 10.57
C ARG A 363 9.43 -10.86 11.82
N GLY A 364 9.25 -9.99 12.81
CA GLY A 364 8.50 -10.27 14.04
C GLY A 364 7.00 -10.09 13.88
N PHE A 365 6.53 -9.46 12.80
CA PHE A 365 5.10 -9.31 12.51
C PHE A 365 4.53 -10.59 11.89
N ASN A 366 4.22 -11.55 12.74
CA ASN A 366 3.70 -12.86 12.33
C ASN A 366 2.17 -12.83 12.19
N ILE A 367 1.70 -12.93 10.95
CA ILE A 367 0.29 -13.13 10.63
C ILE A 367 -0.06 -14.62 10.70
N LEU A 368 -1.16 -14.94 11.38
CA LEU A 368 -1.70 -16.29 11.57
C LEU A 368 -2.67 -16.69 10.46
N LYS A 369 -3.34 -15.72 9.83
CA LYS A 369 -4.32 -15.92 8.75
C LYS A 369 -4.07 -14.93 7.62
N GLY A 370 -4.17 -15.43 6.39
CA GLY A 370 -3.89 -14.64 5.18
C GLY A 370 -2.39 -14.35 4.98
N LYS A 371 -2.10 -13.44 4.06
CA LYS A 371 -0.74 -13.05 3.68
C LYS A 371 -0.65 -11.54 3.48
N LEU A 372 0.32 -10.88 4.12
CA LEU A 372 0.67 -9.51 3.78
C LEU A 372 1.70 -9.50 2.66
N HIS A 373 1.37 -8.81 1.57
CA HIS A 373 2.30 -8.57 0.48
C HIS A 373 3.46 -7.65 0.90
N ALA A 374 4.49 -7.63 0.06
CA ALA A 374 5.56 -6.66 0.16
C ALA A 374 5.02 -5.23 0.01
N GLU A 375 5.75 -4.26 0.55
CA GLU A 375 5.38 -2.85 0.45
C GLU A 375 5.48 -2.35 -1.00
N GLN A 376 4.45 -1.66 -1.46
CA GLN A 376 4.46 -0.92 -2.72
C GLN A 376 4.30 0.58 -2.44
N LEU A 377 5.13 1.41 -3.06
CA LEU A 377 5.05 2.85 -2.98
C LEU A 377 3.88 3.35 -3.83
N ILE A 378 2.95 4.08 -3.21
CA ILE A 378 1.89 4.77 -3.96
C ILE A 378 2.53 5.98 -4.65
N ASP A 379 2.41 6.02 -5.97
CA ASP A 379 2.98 7.05 -6.82
C ASP A 379 1.92 8.08 -7.21
N PHE A 380 2.21 9.34 -6.88
CA PHE A 380 1.37 10.52 -7.15
C PHE A 380 1.99 11.38 -8.25
N SER A 381 2.90 10.83 -9.04
CA SER A 381 3.73 11.59 -9.98
C SER A 381 2.96 12.19 -11.17
N GLU A 382 1.71 11.77 -11.38
CA GLU A 382 0.79 12.23 -12.42
C GLU A 382 -0.18 13.34 -11.93
N ILE A 383 -0.09 13.75 -10.65
CA ILE A 383 -0.87 14.84 -10.01
C ILE A 383 0.05 16.02 -9.67
#